data_AF-G1WBY7-F1
#
_entry.id   AF-G1WBY7-F1
#
_cell.length_a   1.000
_cell.length_b   1.000
_cell.length_c   1.000
_cell.angle_alpha   90.00
_cell.angle_beta   90.00
_cell.angle_gamma   90.00
#
_symmetry.space_group_name_H-M   'P 1'
#
loop_
_entity.id
_entity.type
_entity.pdbx_description
1 polymer ?
#
loop_
_entity_poly.entity_id
_entity_poly.type
_entity_poly.pdbx_seq_one_letter_code
_entity_poly.pdbx_strand_id
1 'polypeptide(L)' 'MSDIDEIIETGLVFRAAPKAQSGNNKVKTKAKKKKYITGAHGSGSAKQKAKYREQRAKRHR' A
#
# COMPACT_ATOMS: atom_id res chain seq x y z
N MET A 1 19.20 -43.67 5.64
CA MET A 1 18.13 -44.60 5.20
C MET A 1 16.87 -44.42 6.04
N SER A 2 17.00 -44.07 7.33
CA SER A 2 15.88 -43.66 8.22
C SER A 2 14.95 -42.60 7.64
N ASP A 3 15.49 -41.60 6.94
CA ASP A 3 14.72 -40.42 6.55
C ASP A 3 13.70 -40.71 5.45
N ILE A 4 13.96 -41.72 4.60
CA ILE A 4 13.03 -42.11 3.52
C ILE A 4 11.88 -42.93 4.09
N ASP A 5 12.17 -43.85 5.02
CA ASP A 5 11.17 -44.69 5.67
C ASP A 5 10.22 -43.84 6.54
N GLU A 6 10.77 -42.86 7.28
CA GLU A 6 9.97 -41.92 8.07
C GLU A 6 9.04 -41.04 7.21
N ILE A 7 9.51 -40.62 6.03
CA ILE A 7 8.71 -39.87 5.05
C ILE A 7 7.56 -40.71 4.49
N ILE A 8 7.78 -42.01 4.25
CA ILE A 8 6.75 -42.94 3.74
C ILE A 8 5.69 -43.21 4.82
N GLU A 9 6.10 -43.37 6.08
CA GLU A 9 5.19 -43.69 7.19
C GLU A 9 4.34 -42.50 7.65
N THR A 10 4.92 -41.31 7.73
CA THR A 10 4.26 -40.12 8.31
C THR A 10 3.69 -39.16 7.26
N GLY A 11 4.20 -39.22 6.02
CA GLY A 11 3.79 -38.39 4.91
C GLY A 11 4.44 -37.00 4.89
N LEU A 12 4.64 -36.45 3.68
CA LEU A 12 5.22 -35.12 3.46
C LEU A 12 4.15 -34.02 3.49
N VAL A 13 4.30 -33.04 4.39
CA VAL A 13 3.45 -31.85 4.45
C VAL A 13 4.07 -30.69 3.66
N PHE A 14 3.49 -30.36 2.50
CA PHE A 14 3.90 -29.18 1.71
C PHE A 14 3.36 -27.89 2.33
N ARG A 15 4.26 -27.06 2.87
CA ARG A 15 3.92 -25.73 3.38
C ARG A 15 3.97 -24.72 2.24
N ALA A 16 2.95 -23.87 2.14
CA ALA A 16 2.93 -22.79 1.16
C ALA A 16 4.09 -21.81 1.40
N ALA A 17 4.60 -21.20 0.33
CA ALA A 17 5.64 -20.17 0.43
C ALA A 17 5.16 -19.03 1.36
N PRO A 18 6.05 -18.48 2.21
CA PRO A 18 5.70 -17.37 3.10
C PRO A 18 5.20 -16.19 2.27
N LYS A 19 4.02 -15.66 2.61
CA LYS A 19 3.51 -14.45 1.96
C LYS A 19 4.49 -13.31 2.24
N ALA A 20 4.98 -12.67 1.18
CA ALA A 20 5.84 -11.50 1.29
C ALA A 20 5.20 -10.50 2.27
N GLN A 21 5.94 -10.12 3.31
CA GLN A 21 5.52 -9.07 4.23
C GLN A 21 5.12 -7.87 3.38
N SER A 22 3.89 -7.38 3.55
CA SER A 22 3.45 -6.14 2.95
C SER A 22 4.17 -4.98 3.65
N GLY A 23 5.48 -4.91 3.46
CA GLY A 23 6.32 -3.81 3.85
C GLY A 23 5.69 -2.55 3.30
N ASN A 24 5.64 -1.54 4.17
CA ASN A 24 5.05 -0.23 4.01
C ASN A 24 5.48 0.40 2.67
N ASN A 25 4.78 0.01 1.60
CA ASN A 25 5.14 0.35 0.24
C ASN A 25 4.71 1.79 0.03
N LYS A 26 5.65 2.71 0.31
CA LYS A 26 5.69 4.03 -0.31
C LYS A 26 5.26 3.90 -1.77
N VAL A 27 4.37 4.81 -2.12
CA VAL A 27 3.27 4.60 -3.05
C VAL A 27 3.69 4.12 -4.45
N LYS A 28 3.31 2.89 -4.84
CA LYS A 28 3.69 2.29 -6.14
C LYS A 28 2.69 2.51 -7.28
N THR A 29 1.43 2.84 -7.01
CA THR A 29 0.39 3.00 -8.06
C THR A 29 -0.01 4.45 -8.29
N LYS A 30 -0.38 4.80 -9.54
CA LYS A 30 -0.89 6.14 -9.91
C LYS A 30 -2.12 6.52 -9.07
N ALA A 31 -3.03 5.58 -8.85
CA ALA A 31 -4.24 5.78 -8.04
C ALA A 31 -3.90 6.12 -6.58
N LYS A 32 -3.00 5.37 -5.94
CA LYS A 32 -2.60 5.66 -4.55
C LYS A 32 -1.79 6.97 -4.46
N LYS A 33 -0.97 7.30 -5.48
CA LYS A 33 -0.22 8.59 -5.52
C LYS A 33 -1.19 9.76 -5.61
N LYS A 34 -2.21 9.64 -6.47
CA LYS A 34 -3.28 10.63 -6.59
C LYS A 34 -4.01 10.84 -5.27
N LYS A 35 -4.41 9.75 -4.59
CA LYS A 35 -5.07 9.78 -3.28
C LYS A 35 -4.24 10.53 -2.22
N TYR A 36 -2.93 10.33 -2.17
CA TYR A 36 -2.04 11.05 -1.26
C TYR A 36 -1.93 12.55 -1.60
N ILE A 37 -1.86 12.90 -2.89
CA ILE A 37 -1.72 14.29 -3.35
C ILE A 37 -3.02 15.09 -3.16
N THR A 38 -4.18 14.51 -3.48
CA THR A 38 -5.47 15.22 -3.37
C THR A 38 -6.05 15.15 -1.96
N GLY A 39 -5.66 14.14 -1.17
CA GLY A 39 -6.26 13.86 0.13
C GLY A 39 -7.69 13.32 0.01
N ALA A 40 -8.23 12.82 1.12
CA ALA A 40 -9.66 12.56 1.27
C ALA A 40 -10.42 13.87 1.53
N HIS A 41 -11.74 13.88 1.32
CA HIS A 41 -12.57 15.05 1.61
C HIS A 41 -12.43 15.46 3.09
N GLY A 42 -12.25 16.75 3.35
CA GLY A 42 -12.05 17.27 4.71
C GLY A 42 -10.66 17.03 5.33
N SER A 43 -9.75 16.30 4.65
CA SER A 43 -8.38 16.10 5.15
C SER A 43 -7.55 17.39 5.11
N GLY A 44 -6.45 17.43 5.88
CA GLY A 44 -5.53 18.59 5.89
C GLY A 44 -5.02 18.97 4.50
N SER A 45 -4.68 17.99 3.68
CA SER A 45 -4.25 18.19 2.28
C SER A 45 -5.36 18.81 1.42
N ALA A 46 -6.62 18.43 1.64
CA ALA A 46 -7.77 18.98 0.92
C ALA A 46 -8.01 20.45 1.30
N LYS A 47 -7.95 20.78 2.59
CA LYS A 47 -8.05 22.17 3.09
C LYS A 47 -6.95 23.06 2.53
N GLN A 48 -5.70 22.56 2.48
CA GLN A 48 -4.58 23.31 1.92
C GLN A 48 -4.73 23.57 0.41
N LYS A 49 -5.25 22.60 -0.36
CA LYS A 49 -5.58 22.80 -1.77
C LYS A 49 -6.70 23.82 -1.98
N ALA A 50 -7.71 23.88 -1.11
CA ALA A 50 -8.74 24.90 -1.18
C ALA A 50 -8.15 26.32 -0.98
N LYS A 51 -7.31 26.49 0.04
CA LYS A 51 -6.59 27.74 0.31
C LYS A 51 -5.80 28.23 -0.91
N TYR A 52 -5.04 27.35 -1.58
CA TYR A 52 -4.29 27.73 -2.78
C TYR A 52 -5.18 28.10 -3.98
N ARG A 53 -6.37 27.50 -4.12
CA ARG A 53 -7.34 27.87 -5.16
C ARG A 53 -7.87 29.28 -4.94
N GLU A 54 -8.22 29.63 -3.72
CA GLU A 54 -8.67 30.98 -3.36
C GLU A 54 -7.58 32.03 -3.61
N GLN A 55 -6.34 31.75 -3.19
CA GLN A 55 -5.20 32.65 -3.43
C GLN A 55 -4.94 32.87 -4.92
N ARG A 56 -5.06 31.82 -5.75
CA ARG A 56 -4.91 31.94 -7.21
C ARG A 56 -6.02 32.79 -7.82
N ALA A 57 -7.26 32.63 -7.36
CA ALA A 57 -8.36 33.48 -7.81
C ALA A 57 -8.14 34.96 -7.43
N LYS A 58 -7.57 35.23 -6.25
CA LYS A 58 -7.25 36.59 -5.80
C LYS A 58 -6.08 37.25 -6.55
N ARG A 59 -5.20 36.48 -7.21
CA ARG A 59 -4.08 37.05 -8.00
C ARG A 59 -4.50 37.72 -9.30
N HIS A 60 -5.70 37.42 -9.78
CA HIS A 60 -6.25 38.00 -11.00
C HIS A 60 -7.40 38.97 -10.70
N ARG A 61 -7.48 39.44 -9.45
CA ARG A 61 -8.32 40.56 -9.02
C ARG A 61 -7.47 41.80 -8.85
#